data_AF-A0A957Z5R4-F1
#
_entry.id   AF-A0A957Z5R4-F1
#
_cell.length_a   1.000
_cell.length_b   1.000
_cell.length_c   1.000
_cell.angle_alpha   90.00
_cell.angle_beta   90.00
_cell.angle_gamma   90.00
#
_symmetry.space_group_name_H-M   'P 1'
#
loop_
_entity.id
_entity.type
_entity.pdbx_description
1 polymer ?
#
loop_
_entity_poly.entity_id
_entity_poly.type
_entity_poly.pdbx_seq_one_letter_code
_entity_poly.pdbx_strand_id
1 'polypeptide(L)'
;MLHKLLSYALLVSVLVIVVVPLMWAVAASFTPNEQVFKYVFPFSWRALFPSDPTLEAYVNLFEQRDFGRAIVNTLALSFGSVLIGLLISAMAGFAFAKFEFRGKNLLFVIVLITFMIPVEVIIIPLYILMRDWGWINTWH
;
A
#
# COMPACT_ATOMS: atom_id res chain seq x y z
N MET A 1 13.62 23.18 -28.61
CA MET A 1 12.18 23.46 -28.36
C MET A 1 11.33 22.18 -28.48
N LEU A 2 11.46 21.41 -29.57
CA LEU A 2 10.76 20.14 -29.81
C LEU A 2 10.94 19.08 -28.72
N HIS A 3 12.18 18.87 -28.24
CA HIS A 3 12.45 17.91 -27.16
C HIS A 3 11.66 18.23 -25.88
N LYS A 4 11.62 19.51 -25.47
CA LYS A 4 10.84 19.94 -24.30
C LYS A 4 9.34 19.68 -24.50
N LEU A 5 8.82 19.97 -25.70
CA LEU A 5 7.41 19.71 -26.03
C LEU A 5 7.06 18.22 -25.91
N LEU A 6 7.93 17.34 -26.43
CA LEU A 6 7.75 15.89 -26.33
C LEU A 6 7.81 15.41 -24.87
N SER A 7 8.77 15.92 -24.08
CA SER A 7 8.85 15.60 -22.66
C SER A 7 7.59 16.03 -21.89
N TYR A 8 7.08 17.24 -22.15
CA TYR A 8 5.83 17.71 -21.53
C TYR A 8 4.62 16.89 -21.97
N ALA A 9 4.51 16.54 -23.25
CA ALA A 9 3.44 15.69 -23.74
C ALA A 9 3.44 14.30 -23.06
N LEU A 10 4.63 13.70 -22.90
CA LEU A 10 4.79 12.44 -22.18
C LEU A 10 4.39 12.57 -20.70
N LEU A 11 4.87 13.61 -20.02
CA LEU A 11 4.55 13.85 -18.61
C LEU A 11 3.05 14.07 -18.40
N VAL A 12 2.39 14.84 -19.27
CA VAL A 12 0.93 15.04 -19.22
C VAL A 12 0.19 13.73 -19.47
N SER A 13 0.66 12.89 -20.39
CA SER A 13 0.04 11.59 -20.66
C SER A 13 0.14 10.66 -19.43
N VAL A 14 1.32 10.57 -18.81
CA VAL A 14 1.52 9.80 -17.57
C VAL A 14 0.65 10.35 -16.45
N LEU A 15 0.58 11.67 -16.30
CA LEU A 15 -0.26 12.33 -15.32
C LEU A 15 -1.73 11.93 -15.51
N VAL A 16 -2.25 11.99 -16.74
CA VAL A 16 -3.64 11.61 -17.03
C VAL A 16 -3.90 10.14 -16.70
N ILE A 17 -3.00 9.23 -17.10
CA ILE A 17 -3.12 7.78 -16.82
C ILE A 17 -3.18 7.50 -15.31
N VAL A 18 -2.41 8.24 -14.50
CA VAL A 18 -2.36 8.05 -13.05
C VAL A 18 -3.50 8.76 -12.33
N VAL A 19 -3.81 10.01 -12.70
CA VAL A 19 -4.74 10.86 -11.96
C VAL A 19 -6.20 10.52 -12.25
N VAL A 20 -6.55 10.14 -13.48
CA VAL A 20 -7.94 9.79 -13.82
C VAL A 20 -8.53 8.66 -12.96
N PRO A 21 -7.88 7.49 -12.78
CA PRO A 21 -8.43 6.45 -11.91
C PRO A 21 -8.46 6.86 -10.43
N LEU A 22 -7.52 7.69 -9.97
CA LEU A 22 -7.54 8.24 -8.61
C LEU A 22 -8.71 9.21 -8.40
N MET A 23 -8.96 10.11 -9.36
CA MET A 23 -10.12 11.00 -9.34
C MET A 23 -11.42 10.21 -9.33
N TRP A 24 -11.51 9.14 -10.13
CA TRP A 24 -12.65 8.25 -10.11
C TRP A 24 -12.83 7.56 -8.75
N ALA A 25 -11.76 7.06 -8.14
CA ALA A 25 -11.84 6.42 -6.82
C ALA A 25 -12.37 7.39 -5.74
N VAL A 26 -11.96 8.67 -5.80
CA VAL A 26 -12.48 9.71 -4.92
C VAL A 26 -13.95 10.03 -5.24
N ALA A 27 -14.32 10.19 -6.51
CA ALA A 27 -15.72 10.44 -6.88
C ALA A 27 -16.63 9.27 -6.46
N ALA A 28 -16.17 8.03 -6.63
CA ALA A 28 -16.87 6.81 -6.24
C ALA A 28 -17.07 6.73 -4.73
N SER A 29 -16.14 7.21 -3.90
CA SER A 29 -16.29 7.18 -2.43
C SER A 29 -17.41 8.09 -1.92
N PHE A 30 -17.83 9.08 -2.72
CA PHE A 30 -18.99 9.94 -2.44
C PHE A 30 -20.24 9.53 -3.23
N THR A 31 -20.20 8.47 -4.04
CA THR A 31 -21.32 8.07 -4.90
C THR A 31 -22.07 6.89 -4.25
N PRO A 32 -23.41 6.86 -4.24
CA PRO A 32 -24.16 5.71 -3.74
C PRO A 32 -23.77 4.43 -4.48
N ASN A 33 -23.69 3.30 -3.77
CA ASN A 33 -23.20 2.01 -4.29
C ASN A 33 -23.88 1.59 -5.61
N GLU A 34 -25.19 1.84 -5.73
CA GLU A 34 -25.99 1.51 -6.92
C GLU A 34 -25.59 2.32 -8.16
N GLN A 35 -24.95 3.48 -7.98
CA GLN A 35 -24.63 4.42 -9.05
C GLN A 35 -23.14 4.42 -9.42
N VAL A 36 -22.25 3.80 -8.63
CA VAL A 36 -20.78 3.84 -8.80
C VAL A 36 -20.34 3.42 -10.22
N PHE A 37 -20.98 2.40 -10.79
CA PHE A 37 -20.62 1.87 -12.12
C PHE A 37 -21.40 2.49 -13.28
N LYS A 38 -22.46 3.26 -13.00
CA LYS A 38 -23.40 3.80 -14.00
C LYS A 38 -22.74 4.68 -15.05
N TYR A 39 -21.72 5.45 -14.65
CA TYR A 39 -21.04 6.42 -15.52
C TYR A 39 -19.63 5.97 -15.95
N VAL A 40 -19.19 4.79 -15.49
CA VAL A 40 -17.88 4.19 -15.83
C VAL A 40 -17.99 3.25 -17.03
N PHE A 41 -19.14 2.57 -17.18
CA PHE A 41 -19.41 1.62 -18.24
C PHE A 41 -20.68 2.02 -19.01
N PRO A 42 -20.62 2.91 -20.03
CA PRO A 42 -19.43 3.48 -20.68
C PRO A 42 -18.82 4.70 -19.95
N PHE A 43 -17.52 4.93 -20.13
CA PHE A 43 -16.81 6.03 -19.47
C PHE A 43 -17.39 7.39 -19.90
N SER A 44 -17.89 8.13 -18.91
CA SER A 44 -18.36 9.50 -19.04
C SER A 44 -17.59 10.41 -18.10
N TRP A 45 -17.45 11.69 -18.44
CA TRP A 45 -16.85 12.69 -17.55
C TRP A 45 -17.61 12.80 -16.21
N ARG A 46 -18.88 12.37 -16.18
CA ARG A 46 -19.69 12.23 -14.95
C ARG A 46 -19.17 11.15 -13.98
N ALA A 47 -18.32 10.22 -14.42
CA ALA A 47 -17.65 9.30 -13.49
C ALA A 47 -16.64 10.01 -12.59
N LEU A 48 -16.10 11.16 -13.02
CA LEU A 48 -15.10 11.92 -12.28
C LEU A 48 -15.72 12.95 -11.32
N PHE A 49 -17.03 13.19 -11.42
CA PHE A 49 -17.76 14.14 -10.59
C PHE A 49 -19.03 13.48 -10.05
N PRO A 50 -19.16 13.29 -8.72
CA PRO A 50 -20.32 12.62 -8.14
C PRO A 50 -21.60 13.39 -8.50
N SER A 51 -22.60 12.67 -9.00
CA SER A 51 -23.89 13.28 -9.39
C SER A 51 -24.74 13.61 -8.17
N ASP A 52 -24.76 12.70 -7.18
CA ASP A 52 -25.47 12.82 -5.91
C ASP A 52 -24.49 12.50 -4.77
N PRO A 53 -23.65 13.47 -4.33
CA PRO A 53 -22.65 13.21 -3.32
C PRO A 53 -23.30 12.85 -1.97
N THR A 54 -22.86 11.74 -1.38
CA THR A 54 -23.30 11.22 -0.08
C THR A 54 -22.12 10.80 0.78
N LEU A 55 -22.31 10.80 2.10
CA LEU A 55 -21.36 10.28 3.08
C LEU A 55 -21.77 8.91 3.63
N GLU A 56 -22.83 8.31 3.10
CA GLU A 56 -23.39 7.04 3.58
C GLU A 56 -22.34 5.91 3.60
N ALA A 57 -21.47 5.85 2.59
CA ALA A 57 -20.37 4.88 2.54
C ALA A 57 -19.43 5.02 3.76
N TYR A 58 -19.11 6.26 4.16
CA TYR A 58 -18.27 6.52 5.33
C TYR A 58 -18.99 6.18 6.63
N VAL A 59 -20.26 6.60 6.79
CA VAL A 59 -21.07 6.26 7.98
C VAL A 59 -21.14 4.74 8.15
N ASN A 60 -21.48 4.01 7.08
CA ASN A 60 -21.56 2.56 7.09
C ASN A 60 -20.20 1.90 7.44
N LEU A 61 -19.07 2.45 6.97
CA LEU A 61 -17.74 1.94 7.33
C LEU A 61 -17.46 2.05 8.83
N PHE A 62 -17.74 3.21 9.42
CA PHE A 62 -17.42 3.45 10.83
C PHE A 62 -18.43 2.81 11.79
N GLU A 63 -19.72 2.75 11.43
CA GLU A 63 -20.76 2.19 12.30
C GLU A 63 -20.91 0.67 12.18
N GLN A 64 -20.76 0.11 10.97
CA GLN A 64 -21.11 -1.30 10.72
C GLN A 64 -19.90 -2.22 10.51
N ARG A 65 -18.69 -1.68 10.29
CA ARG A 65 -17.51 -2.46 9.85
C ARG A 65 -16.29 -2.36 10.76
N ASP A 66 -16.44 -1.80 11.96
CA ASP A 66 -15.36 -1.56 12.93
C ASP A 66 -14.09 -0.94 12.28
N PHE A 67 -14.32 -0.05 11.32
CA PHE A 67 -13.24 0.49 10.48
C PHE A 67 -12.25 1.35 11.27
N GLY A 68 -12.73 2.03 12.32
CA GLY A 68 -11.87 2.78 13.24
C GLY A 68 -10.80 1.89 13.88
N ARG A 69 -11.17 0.67 14.28
CA ARG A 69 -10.21 -0.28 14.84
C ARG A 69 -9.24 -0.82 13.81
N ALA A 70 -9.72 -1.10 12.59
CA ALA A 70 -8.85 -1.49 11.49
C ALA A 70 -7.76 -0.43 11.19
N ILE A 71 -8.11 0.86 11.27
CA ILE A 71 -7.15 1.97 11.13
C ILE A 71 -6.12 1.93 12.26
N VAL A 72 -6.56 1.84 13.52
CA VAL A 72 -5.66 1.82 14.69
C VAL A 72 -4.72 0.62 14.63
N ASN A 73 -5.23 -0.57 14.33
CA ASN A 73 -4.43 -1.78 14.18
C ASN A 73 -3.38 -1.61 13.07
N THR A 74 -3.77 -1.09 11.91
CA THR A 74 -2.86 -0.86 10.78
C THR A 74 -1.78 0.16 11.13
N LEU A 75 -2.14 1.26 11.78
CA LEU A 75 -1.19 2.29 12.21
C LEU A 75 -0.20 1.75 13.24
N ALA A 76 -0.69 1.05 14.27
CA ALA A 76 0.16 0.47 15.31
C ALA A 76 1.15 -0.56 14.73
N LEU A 77 0.65 -1.48 13.89
CA LEU A 77 1.47 -2.49 13.24
C LEU A 77 2.49 -1.88 12.26
N SER A 78 2.06 -0.94 11.42
CA SER A 78 2.94 -0.30 10.44
C SER A 78 4.00 0.56 11.12
N PHE A 79 3.63 1.33 12.14
CA PHE A 79 4.56 2.16 12.90
C PHE A 79 5.59 1.30 13.65
N GLY A 80 5.14 0.26 14.35
CA GLY A 80 6.04 -0.65 15.07
C GLY A 80 7.02 -1.37 14.13
N SER A 81 6.52 -1.91 13.01
CA SER A 81 7.35 -2.61 12.03
C SER A 81 8.37 -1.67 11.36
N VAL A 82 7.96 -0.45 10.98
CA VAL A 82 8.87 0.55 10.41
C VAL A 82 9.92 0.98 11.44
N LEU A 83 9.53 1.27 12.67
CA LEU A 83 10.46 1.72 13.71
C LEU A 83 11.52 0.65 14.02
N ILE A 84 11.10 -0.59 14.28
CA ILE A 84 12.00 -1.70 14.58
C ILE A 84 12.88 -2.01 13.36
N GLY A 85 12.28 -2.09 12.18
CA GLY A 85 12.98 -2.35 10.93
C GLY A 85 14.01 -1.27 10.61
N LEU A 86 13.68 0.00 10.82
CA LEU A 86 14.57 1.14 10.61
C LEU A 86 15.77 1.08 11.55
N LEU A 87 15.56 0.83 12.85
CA LEU A 87 16.65 0.75 13.83
C LEU A 87 17.62 -0.37 13.47
N ILE A 88 17.10 -1.58 13.19
CA ILE A 88 17.92 -2.73 12.83
C ILE A 88 18.65 -2.47 11.51
N SER A 89 17.95 -1.95 10.50
CA SER A 89 18.53 -1.70 9.17
C SER A 89 19.58 -0.60 9.19
N ALA A 90 19.37 0.46 9.97
CA ALA A 90 20.35 1.53 10.14
C ALA A 90 21.62 1.02 10.83
N MET A 91 21.48 0.22 11.89
CA MET A 91 22.61 -0.39 12.59
C MET A 91 23.38 -1.37 11.69
N ALA A 92 22.66 -2.25 10.99
CA ALA A 92 23.25 -3.20 10.05
C ALA A 92 23.95 -2.47 8.89
N GLY A 93 23.27 -1.50 8.28
CA GLY A 93 23.82 -0.68 7.19
C GLY A 93 25.07 0.09 7.62
N PHE A 94 25.07 0.68 8.81
CA PHE A 94 26.27 1.32 9.38
C PHE A 94 27.40 0.31 9.56
N ALA A 95 27.10 -0.89 10.08
CA ALA A 95 28.11 -1.90 10.30
C ALA A 95 28.76 -2.38 8.99
N PHE A 96 27.96 -2.64 7.95
CA PHE A 96 28.45 -2.99 6.61
C PHE A 96 29.24 -1.86 5.95
N ALA A 97 28.87 -0.60 6.18
CA ALA A 97 29.51 0.54 5.54
C ALA A 97 30.82 0.96 6.23
N LYS A 98 30.93 0.83 7.56
CA LYS A 98 32.05 1.37 8.34
C LYS A 98 33.04 0.34 8.86
N PHE A 99 32.63 -0.91 9.06
CA PHE A 99 33.52 -1.93 9.59
C PHE A 99 33.93 -2.95 8.51
N GLU A 100 35.18 -3.41 8.62
CA GLU A 100 35.69 -4.58 7.93
C GLU A 100 35.73 -5.73 8.93
N PHE A 101 34.92 -6.77 8.70
CA PHE A 101 34.80 -7.91 9.61
C PHE A 101 34.74 -9.23 8.84
N ARG A 102 35.16 -10.31 9.49
CA ARG A 102 35.19 -11.64 8.89
C ARG A 102 33.76 -12.12 8.60
N GLY A 103 33.50 -12.52 7.36
CA GLY A 103 32.17 -12.98 6.92
C GLY A 103 31.25 -11.89 6.34
N LYS A 104 31.71 -10.63 6.23
CA LYS A 104 30.97 -9.50 5.66
C LYS A 104 30.30 -9.82 4.31
N ASN A 105 31.06 -10.35 3.35
CA ASN A 105 30.51 -10.67 2.03
C ASN A 105 29.46 -11.79 2.07
N LEU A 106 29.63 -12.79 2.95
CA LEU A 106 28.65 -13.86 3.11
C LEU A 106 27.33 -13.34 3.68
N LEU A 107 27.40 -12.53 4.75
CA LEU A 107 26.20 -11.92 5.33
C LEU A 107 25.51 -10.98 4.33
N PHE A 108 26.28 -10.23 3.54
CA PHE A 108 25.73 -9.37 2.50
C PHE A 108 24.95 -10.19 1.45
N VAL A 109 25.50 -11.32 0.99
CA VAL A 109 24.80 -12.22 0.07
C VAL A 109 23.53 -12.81 0.70
N ILE A 110 23.55 -13.19 1.98
CA ILE A 110 22.36 -13.69 2.68
C ILE A 110 21.25 -12.63 2.68
N VAL A 111 21.59 -11.36 2.97
CA VAL A 111 20.63 -10.25 2.91
C VAL A 111 20.05 -10.10 1.50
N LEU A 112 20.88 -10.20 0.46
CA LEU A 112 20.37 -10.14 -0.92
C LEU A 112 19.42 -11.29 -1.24
N ILE A 113 19.72 -12.51 -0.79
CA ILE A 113 18.84 -13.68 -0.98
C ILE A 113 17.48 -13.42 -0.31
N THR A 114 17.42 -12.79 0.85
CA THR A 114 16.13 -12.48 1.49
C THR A 114 15.23 -11.57 0.67
N PHE A 115 15.79 -10.69 -0.18
CA PHE A 115 15.01 -9.84 -1.09
C PHE A 115 14.55 -10.59 -2.36
N MET A 116 15.18 -11.72 -2.69
CA MET A 116 14.84 -12.53 -3.86
C MET A 116 13.72 -13.53 -3.58
N ILE A 117 13.45 -13.85 -2.31
CA ILE A 117 12.40 -14.81 -1.97
C ILE A 117 11.03 -14.12 -2.09
N PRO A 118 10.13 -14.63 -2.94
CA PRO A 118 8.79 -14.10 -3.08
C PRO A 118 7.97 -14.31 -1.80
N VAL A 119 7.21 -13.29 -1.39
CA VAL A 119 6.40 -13.30 -0.16
C VAL A 119 5.34 -14.41 -0.22
N GLU A 120 4.84 -14.72 -1.41
CA GLU A 120 3.83 -15.74 -1.68
C GLU A 120 4.26 -17.14 -1.23
N VAL A 121 5.57 -17.44 -1.24
CA VAL A 121 6.11 -18.73 -0.79
C VAL A 121 6.20 -18.81 0.74
N ILE A 122 6.35 -17.65 1.41
CA ILE A 122 6.53 -17.56 2.86
C ILE A 122 5.19 -17.46 3.60
N ILE A 123 4.13 -16.99 2.94
CA ILE A 123 2.86 -16.67 3.64
C ILE A 123 2.19 -17.90 4.27
N ILE A 124 2.20 -19.06 3.61
CA ILE A 124 1.62 -20.31 4.13
C ILE A 124 2.35 -20.79 5.40
N PRO A 125 3.69 -20.98 5.38
CA PRO A 125 4.40 -21.40 6.59
C PRO A 125 4.30 -20.37 7.70
N LEU A 126 4.29 -19.07 7.38
CA LEU A 126 4.07 -18.02 8.38
C LEU A 126 2.68 -18.13 9.03
N TYR A 127 1.63 -18.37 8.26
CA TYR A 127 0.28 -18.58 8.79
C TYR A 127 0.21 -19.78 9.73
N ILE A 128 0.80 -20.92 9.34
CA ILE A 128 0.86 -22.13 10.17
C ILE A 128 1.55 -21.81 11.50
N LEU A 129 2.70 -21.14 11.45
CA LEU A 129 3.46 -20.77 12.63
C LEU A 129 2.68 -19.80 13.54
N MET A 130 2.01 -18.79 12.97
CA MET A 130 1.13 -17.89 13.74
C MET A 130 -0.06 -18.63 14.37
N ARG A 131 -0.65 -19.60 13.65
CA ARG A 131 -1.74 -20.45 14.15
C ARG A 131 -1.28 -21.28 15.34
N ASP A 132 -0.14 -21.94 15.19
CA ASP A 132 0.39 -22.85 16.20
C ASP A 132 0.82 -22.08 17.46
N TRP A 133 1.22 -20.81 17.31
CA TRP A 133 1.45 -19.88 18.42
C TRP A 133 0.17 -19.25 18.99
N GLY A 134 -0.99 -19.46 18.37
CA GLY A 134 -2.25 -18.85 18.79
C GLY A 134 -2.31 -17.33 18.57
N TRP A 135 -1.51 -16.79 17.66
CA TRP A 135 -1.41 -15.34 17.40
C TRP A 135 -2.33 -14.84 16.29
N ILE A 136 -3.05 -15.75 15.62
CA ILE A 136 -4.01 -15.40 14.58
C ILE A 136 -5.11 -14.50 15.14
N ASN A 137 -5.30 -13.35 14.48
CA ASN A 137 -6.35 -12.38 14.76
C ASN A 137 -6.48 -11.98 16.25
N THR A 138 -5.37 -11.94 16.97
CA THR A 138 -5.38 -11.52 18.39
C THR A 138 -5.77 -10.04 18.58
N TRP A 139 -5.76 -9.25 17.50
CA TRP A 139 -6.10 -7.83 17.48
C TRP A 139 -7.54 -7.63 16.94
N HIS A 140 -8.48 -8.46 17.43
CA HIS A 140 -9.91 -8.45 17.09
C HIS A 140 -10.67 -7.34 17.73
#